data_AF-A0A4Q7DNR1-F1
#
_entry.id   AF-A0A4Q7DNR1-F1
#
_cell.length_a   1.000
_cell.length_b   1.000
_cell.length_c   1.000
_cell.angle_alpha   90.00
_cell.angle_beta   90.00
_cell.angle_gamma   90.00
#
_symmetry.space_group_name_H-M   'P 1'
#
loop_
_entity.id
_entity.type
_entity.pdbx_description
1 polymer ?
#
loop_
_entity_poly.entity_id
_entity_poly.type
_entity_poly.pdbx_seq_one_letter_code
_entity_poly.pdbx_strand_id
1 'polypeptide(L)'
;MLKKLIGMIMLVLIACGGFYVYRAHKNVKHVMTYEAAVEKSLKAQGLSGDTRLALAIIYTETKGKKADIMQSSESLNGKANEISTEEESIQQGIANLSKVLEYASEKQVDVWTGVQAYNYGSAYVDYIARHGGKNTIALSKTYSREVVAPSLGNTTGETYYHLTVDSLLYNKGKLYSNGGNIFYAKEVEWNMFLLDLLDW
;
A
#
# COMPACT_ATOMS: atom_id res chain seq x y z
N MET A 1 -20.96 16.97 35.96
CA MET A 1 -19.98 17.46 34.97
C MET A 1 -19.41 16.33 34.11
N LEU A 2 -18.99 15.20 34.70
CA LEU A 2 -18.44 14.03 33.98
C LEU A 2 -19.36 13.46 32.88
N LYS A 3 -20.67 13.28 33.13
CA LYS A 3 -21.62 12.79 32.12
C LYS A 3 -21.73 13.69 30.89
N LYS A 4 -21.66 15.02 31.07
CA LYS A 4 -21.68 15.99 29.97
C LYS A 4 -20.37 15.94 29.16
N LEU A 5 -19.24 15.77 29.84
CA LEU A 5 -17.94 15.59 29.20
C LEU A 5 -17.88 14.30 28.37
N ILE A 6 -18.35 13.17 28.93
CA ILE A 6 -18.44 11.90 28.20
C ILE A 6 -19.34 12.03 26.97
N GLY A 7 -20.51 12.66 27.11
CA GLY A 7 -21.40 12.92 25.98
C GLY A 7 -20.75 13.75 24.87
N MET A 8 -19.96 14.77 25.23
CA MET A 8 -19.22 15.60 24.28
C MET A 8 -18.11 14.80 23.58
N ILE A 9 -17.36 13.98 24.31
CA ILE A 9 -16.31 13.11 23.73
C ILE A 9 -16.95 12.12 22.73
N MET A 10 -18.06 11.48 23.11
CA MET A 10 -18.78 10.56 22.22
C MET A 10 -19.27 11.26 20.95
N LEU A 11 -19.80 12.48 21.06
CA LEU A 11 -20.24 13.25 19.90
C LEU A 11 -19.08 13.59 18.97
N VAL A 12 -17.92 13.98 19.51
CA VAL A 12 -16.70 14.22 18.72
C VAL A 12 -16.25 12.93 18.02
N LEU A 13 -16.23 11.79 18.72
CA LEU A 13 -15.85 10.50 18.12
C LEU A 13 -16.80 10.09 16.98
N ILE A 14 -18.11 10.29 17.15
CA ILE A 14 -19.11 10.02 16.11
C ILE A 14 -18.88 10.95 14.92
N ALA A 15 -18.67 12.24 15.15
CA ALA A 15 -18.41 13.21 14.09
C ALA A 15 -17.12 12.88 13.31
N CYS A 16 -16.04 12.56 14.02
CA CYS A 16 -14.78 12.12 13.41
C CYS A 16 -14.94 10.81 12.63
N GLY A 17 -15.67 9.85 13.17
CA GLY A 17 -15.97 8.58 12.51
C GLY A 17 -16.80 8.77 11.24
N GLY A 18 -17.86 9.57 11.30
CA GLY A 18 -18.68 9.91 10.14
C GLY A 18 -17.89 10.64 9.06
N PHE A 19 -17.03 11.59 9.45
CA PHE A 19 -16.15 12.29 8.51
C PHE A 19 -15.13 11.34 7.85
N TYR A 20 -14.55 10.41 8.61
CA TYR A 20 -13.66 9.39 8.09
C TYR A 20 -14.37 8.50 7.05
N VAL A 21 -15.55 7.96 7.39
CA VAL A 21 -16.34 7.10 6.49
C VAL A 21 -16.71 7.85 5.22
N TYR A 22 -17.17 9.10 5.33
CA TYR A 22 -17.49 9.94 4.17
C TYR A 22 -16.28 10.13 3.24
N ARG A 23 -15.11 10.45 3.82
CA ARG A 23 -13.88 10.63 3.04
C ARG A 23 -13.42 9.32 2.40
N ALA A 24 -13.51 8.20 3.13
CA ALA A 24 -13.16 6.88 2.62
C ALA A 24 -14.07 6.50 1.45
N HIS A 25 -15.39 6.63 1.61
CA HIS A 25 -16.37 6.41 0.55
C HIS A 25 -16.08 7.25 -0.69
N LYS A 26 -15.82 8.56 -0.54
CA LYS A 26 -15.46 9.40 -1.69
C LYS A 26 -14.20 8.91 -2.41
N ASN A 27 -13.18 8.47 -1.67
CA ASN A 27 -11.97 7.91 -2.29
C ASN A 27 -12.26 6.56 -2.97
N VAL A 28 -13.10 5.71 -2.37
CA VAL A 28 -13.52 4.43 -2.97
C VAL A 28 -14.22 4.69 -4.29
N LYS A 29 -15.26 5.55 -4.33
CA LYS A 29 -15.95 5.89 -5.58
C LYS A 29 -14.99 6.44 -6.65
N HIS A 30 -14.00 7.22 -6.26
CA HIS A 30 -12.99 7.72 -7.18
C HIS A 30 -12.08 6.61 -7.71
N VAL A 31 -11.57 5.73 -6.85
CA VAL A 31 -10.71 4.62 -7.29
C VAL A 31 -11.48 3.64 -8.17
N MET A 32 -12.74 3.39 -7.85
CA MET A 32 -13.63 2.53 -8.63
C MET A 32 -13.83 3.00 -10.07
N THR A 33 -13.60 4.28 -10.41
CA THR A 33 -13.67 4.72 -11.82
C THR A 33 -12.57 4.12 -12.70
N TYR A 34 -11.50 3.58 -12.11
CA TYR A 34 -10.39 2.95 -12.85
C TYR A 34 -10.60 1.46 -13.10
N GLU A 35 -11.68 0.84 -12.61
CA GLU A 35 -11.90 -0.61 -12.72
C GLU A 35 -11.82 -1.11 -14.17
N ALA A 36 -12.57 -0.49 -15.09
CA ALA A 36 -12.55 -0.86 -16.50
C ALA A 36 -11.16 -0.66 -17.15
N ALA A 37 -10.40 0.36 -16.72
CA ALA A 37 -9.05 0.61 -17.23
C ALA A 37 -8.05 -0.46 -16.74
N VAL A 38 -8.18 -0.88 -15.47
CA VAL A 38 -7.40 -1.97 -14.88
C VAL A 38 -7.71 -3.29 -15.59
N GLU A 39 -8.97 -3.64 -15.78
CA GLU A 39 -9.38 -4.86 -16.51
C GLU A 39 -8.88 -4.87 -17.94
N LYS A 40 -9.01 -3.74 -18.65
CA LYS A 40 -8.48 -3.57 -20.01
C LYS A 40 -6.97 -3.81 -20.03
N SER A 41 -6.23 -3.26 -19.06
CA SER A 41 -4.78 -3.41 -18.97
C SER A 41 -4.37 -4.85 -18.67
N LEU A 42 -5.00 -5.51 -17.70
CA LEU A 42 -4.78 -6.93 -17.40
C LEU A 42 -4.97 -7.80 -18.65
N LYS A 43 -6.08 -7.59 -19.37
CA LYS A 43 -6.39 -8.31 -20.60
C LYS A 43 -5.38 -8.02 -21.72
N ALA A 44 -5.03 -6.76 -21.93
CA ALA A 44 -4.07 -6.35 -22.97
C ALA A 44 -2.68 -6.95 -22.73
N GLN A 45 -2.29 -7.14 -21.47
CA GLN A 45 -1.03 -7.76 -21.08
C GLN A 45 -1.10 -9.29 -20.97
N GLY A 46 -2.29 -9.90 -21.14
CA GLY A 46 -2.46 -11.35 -21.01
C GLY A 46 -2.32 -11.88 -19.58
N LEU A 47 -2.55 -11.04 -18.58
CA LEU A 47 -2.35 -11.33 -17.16
C LEU A 47 -3.68 -11.75 -16.51
N SER A 48 -3.66 -12.81 -15.70
CA SER A 48 -4.82 -13.27 -14.91
C SER A 48 -4.90 -12.63 -13.51
N GLY A 49 -4.41 -11.39 -13.38
CA GLY A 49 -4.30 -10.68 -12.11
C GLY A 49 -5.65 -10.30 -11.50
N ASP A 50 -5.63 -9.96 -10.22
CA ASP A 50 -6.81 -9.53 -9.45
C ASP A 50 -7.05 -8.02 -9.62
N THR A 51 -8.13 -7.66 -10.31
CA THR A 51 -8.58 -6.28 -10.51
C THR A 51 -8.77 -5.55 -9.18
N ARG A 52 -9.33 -6.21 -8.15
CA ARG A 52 -9.55 -5.59 -6.83
C ARG A 52 -8.25 -5.32 -6.11
N LEU A 53 -7.29 -6.24 -6.19
CA LEU A 53 -5.96 -5.99 -5.63
C LEU A 53 -5.29 -4.79 -6.32
N ALA A 54 -5.37 -4.67 -7.64
CA ALA A 54 -4.82 -3.54 -8.37
C ALA A 54 -5.50 -2.21 -8.00
N LEU A 55 -6.84 -2.20 -7.85
CA LEU A 55 -7.56 -1.02 -7.35
C LEU A 55 -7.17 -0.65 -5.91
N ALA A 56 -6.96 -1.64 -5.05
CA ALA A 56 -6.48 -1.40 -3.70
C ALA A 56 -5.06 -0.82 -3.68
N ILE A 57 -4.18 -1.22 -4.61
CA ILE A 57 -2.87 -0.58 -4.82
C ILE A 57 -3.05 0.88 -5.24
N ILE A 58 -3.92 1.20 -6.22
CA ILE A 58 -4.23 2.60 -6.61
C ILE A 58 -4.71 3.40 -5.39
N TYR A 59 -5.58 2.81 -4.57
CA TYR A 59 -6.06 3.42 -3.34
C TYR A 59 -4.91 3.70 -2.36
N THR A 60 -4.06 2.70 -2.10
CA THR A 60 -2.92 2.82 -1.20
C THR A 60 -1.94 3.89 -1.66
N GLU A 61 -1.61 3.93 -2.95
CA GLU A 61 -0.60 4.84 -3.50
C GLU A 61 -1.09 6.30 -3.54
N THR A 62 -2.23 6.55 -4.18
CA THR A 62 -2.63 7.93 -4.50
C THR A 62 -4.09 8.23 -4.27
N LYS A 63 -4.94 7.21 -4.04
CA LYS A 63 -6.39 7.36 -4.00
C LYS A 63 -6.94 7.88 -5.34
N GLY A 64 -6.18 7.63 -6.42
CA GLY A 64 -6.43 8.14 -7.78
C GLY A 64 -6.11 9.62 -8.01
N LYS A 65 -5.40 10.30 -7.08
CA LYS A 65 -5.32 11.78 -7.08
C LYS A 65 -4.06 12.37 -7.73
N LYS A 66 -3.25 11.55 -8.40
CA LYS A 66 -2.04 11.96 -9.11
C LYS A 66 -2.08 11.41 -10.53
N ALA A 67 -1.28 11.93 -11.46
CA ALA A 67 -1.15 11.33 -12.79
C ALA A 67 -0.58 9.89 -12.72
N ASP A 68 0.52 9.72 -11.98
CA ASP A 68 1.06 8.40 -11.66
C ASP A 68 0.26 7.74 -10.51
N ILE A 69 -0.96 7.30 -10.81
CA ILE A 69 -1.94 6.81 -9.83
C ILE A 69 -1.50 5.55 -9.06
N MET A 70 -0.64 4.71 -9.65
CA MET A 70 -0.05 3.52 -9.02
C MET A 70 1.38 3.76 -8.51
N GLN A 71 1.88 5.01 -8.57
CA GLN A 71 3.27 5.39 -8.22
C GLN A 71 4.31 4.42 -8.78
N SER A 72 4.13 4.03 -10.04
CA SER A 72 4.89 2.95 -10.67
C SER A 72 6.14 3.44 -11.42
N SER A 73 6.37 4.76 -11.48
CA SER A 73 7.55 5.36 -12.14
C SER A 73 8.88 4.77 -11.64
N GLU A 74 9.05 4.64 -10.32
CA GLU A 74 10.32 4.17 -9.74
C GLU A 74 10.63 2.72 -10.15
N SER A 75 9.62 1.91 -10.47
CA SER A 75 9.80 0.53 -10.94
C SER A 75 10.41 0.44 -12.34
N LEU A 76 10.34 1.51 -13.15
CA LEU A 76 10.90 1.55 -14.51
C LEU A 76 12.41 1.81 -14.51
N ASN A 77 12.84 2.83 -13.77
CA ASN A 77 14.21 3.34 -13.84
C ASN A 77 14.74 3.96 -12.54
N GLY A 78 14.03 3.76 -11.42
CA GLY A 78 14.40 4.30 -10.12
C GLY A 78 14.12 5.80 -9.93
N LYS A 79 13.41 6.45 -10.85
CA LYS A 79 13.02 7.87 -10.73
C LYS A 79 11.53 8.04 -10.48
N ALA A 80 11.19 8.92 -9.55
CA ALA A 80 9.82 9.21 -9.18
C ALA A 80 9.14 10.17 -10.17
N ASN A 81 7.82 9.97 -10.39
CA ASN A 81 6.93 10.87 -11.13
C ASN A 81 7.35 11.17 -12.58
N GLU A 82 7.92 10.20 -13.29
CA GLU A 82 8.18 10.34 -14.74
C GLU A 82 6.95 9.97 -15.58
N ILE A 83 6.10 9.06 -15.08
CA ILE A 83 4.83 8.72 -15.72
C ILE A 83 3.89 9.91 -15.64
N SER A 84 3.40 10.33 -16.81
CA SER A 84 2.59 11.55 -16.94
C SER A 84 1.11 11.26 -17.20
N THR A 85 0.73 9.99 -17.40
CA THR A 85 -0.65 9.59 -17.66
C THR A 85 -1.10 8.43 -16.76
N GLU A 86 -2.41 8.40 -16.47
CA GLU A 86 -3.02 7.35 -15.67
C GLU A 86 -2.96 5.98 -16.37
N GLU A 87 -3.10 5.95 -17.71
CA GLU A 87 -3.02 4.71 -18.51
C GLU A 87 -1.63 4.08 -18.44
N GLU A 88 -0.56 4.87 -18.61
CA GLU A 88 0.82 4.40 -18.44
C GLU A 88 1.08 3.92 -17.01
N SER A 89 0.55 4.63 -16.01
CA SER A 89 0.69 4.27 -14.60
C SER A 89 0.04 2.93 -14.29
N ILE A 90 -1.18 2.70 -14.80
CA ILE A 90 -1.92 1.44 -14.68
C ILE A 90 -1.18 0.31 -15.40
N GLN A 91 -0.73 0.53 -16.64
CA GLN A 91 -0.03 -0.48 -17.41
C GLN A 91 1.24 -0.94 -16.68
N GLN A 92 2.09 0.00 -16.28
CA GLN A 92 3.35 -0.29 -15.61
C GLN A 92 3.13 -0.84 -14.19
N GLY A 93 2.17 -0.29 -13.45
CA GLY A 93 1.84 -0.75 -12.10
C GLY A 93 1.36 -2.20 -12.09
N ILE A 94 0.48 -2.57 -13.03
CA ILE A 94 0.01 -3.96 -13.19
C ILE A 94 1.15 -4.90 -13.59
N ALA A 95 2.03 -4.47 -14.49
CA ALA A 95 3.21 -5.26 -14.88
C ALA A 95 4.13 -5.52 -13.69
N ASN A 96 4.45 -4.48 -12.91
CA ASN A 96 5.29 -4.60 -11.72
C ASN A 96 4.62 -5.47 -10.64
N LEU A 97 3.34 -5.25 -10.37
CA LEU A 97 2.57 -6.05 -9.40
C LEU A 97 2.56 -7.53 -9.79
N SER A 98 2.28 -7.84 -11.05
CA SER A 98 2.24 -9.23 -11.52
C SER A 98 3.61 -9.89 -11.39
N LYS A 99 4.69 -9.17 -11.73
CA LYS A 99 6.07 -9.67 -11.58
C LYS A 99 6.42 -10.03 -10.13
N VAL A 100 6.06 -9.18 -9.17
CA VAL A 100 6.39 -9.47 -7.75
C VAL A 100 5.51 -10.57 -7.16
N LEU A 101 4.26 -10.71 -7.62
CA LEU A 101 3.37 -11.81 -7.21
C LEU A 101 3.82 -13.15 -7.80
N GLU A 102 4.22 -13.17 -9.07
CA GLU A 102 4.78 -14.34 -9.73
C GLU A 102 6.06 -14.78 -9.02
N TYR A 103 6.98 -13.84 -8.75
CA TYR A 103 8.22 -14.15 -8.05
C TYR A 103 7.96 -14.68 -6.61
N ALA A 104 6.96 -14.15 -5.92
CA ALA A 104 6.54 -14.68 -4.62
C ALA A 104 6.02 -16.13 -4.72
N SER A 105 5.22 -16.42 -5.74
CA SER A 105 4.73 -17.77 -6.03
C SER A 105 5.88 -18.74 -6.34
N GLU A 106 6.82 -18.36 -7.20
CA GLU A 106 8.01 -19.15 -7.54
C GLU A 106 8.87 -19.47 -6.31
N LYS A 107 9.00 -18.50 -5.40
CA LYS A 107 9.75 -18.66 -4.13
C LYS A 107 8.95 -19.35 -3.03
N GLN A 108 7.71 -19.75 -3.33
CA GLN A 108 6.81 -20.44 -2.39
C GLN A 108 6.61 -19.66 -1.09
N VAL A 109 6.57 -18.33 -1.19
CA VAL A 109 6.20 -17.45 -0.08
C VAL A 109 4.75 -17.01 -0.21
N ASP A 110 4.17 -16.50 0.86
CA ASP A 110 2.79 -16.03 0.82
C ASP A 110 2.60 -14.84 -0.13
N VAL A 111 1.37 -14.71 -0.66
CA VAL A 111 1.01 -13.66 -1.63
C VAL A 111 1.25 -12.24 -1.09
N TRP A 112 1.09 -12.00 0.21
CA TRP A 112 1.29 -10.68 0.81
C TRP A 112 2.76 -10.27 0.85
N THR A 113 3.69 -11.23 0.74
CA THR A 113 5.09 -10.92 0.47
C THR A 113 5.26 -10.24 -0.89
N GLY A 114 4.57 -10.73 -1.94
CA GLY A 114 4.58 -10.10 -3.26
C GLY A 114 3.95 -8.70 -3.22
N VAL A 115 2.83 -8.53 -2.50
CA VAL A 115 2.21 -7.21 -2.30
C VAL A 115 3.16 -6.24 -1.57
N GLN A 116 3.82 -6.68 -0.49
CA GLN A 116 4.81 -5.86 0.22
C GLN A 116 6.03 -5.54 -0.67
N ALA A 117 6.43 -6.47 -1.53
CA ALA A 117 7.51 -6.29 -2.50
C ALA A 117 7.17 -5.28 -3.60
N TYR A 118 5.90 -4.93 -3.83
CA TYR A 118 5.56 -3.78 -4.67
C TYR A 118 6.15 -2.48 -4.09
N ASN A 119 6.15 -2.34 -2.76
CA ASN A 119 6.72 -1.18 -2.07
C ASN A 119 8.23 -1.29 -1.82
N TYR A 120 8.75 -2.49 -1.55
CA TYR A 120 10.16 -2.71 -1.19
C TYR A 120 11.05 -3.19 -2.33
N GLY A 121 10.48 -3.55 -3.46
CA GLY A 121 11.17 -4.26 -4.53
C GLY A 121 11.25 -5.77 -4.28
N SER A 122 11.55 -6.51 -5.35
CA SER A 122 11.53 -7.97 -5.40
C SER A 122 12.54 -8.66 -4.46
N ALA A 123 13.62 -7.99 -4.07
CA ALA A 123 14.60 -8.54 -3.11
C ALA A 123 13.97 -8.87 -1.74
N TYR A 124 12.84 -8.24 -1.40
CA TYR A 124 12.09 -8.58 -0.19
C TYR A 124 11.53 -10.01 -0.22
N VAL A 125 11.19 -10.52 -1.41
CA VAL A 125 10.70 -11.90 -1.59
C VAL A 125 11.78 -12.90 -1.18
N ASP A 126 13.02 -12.69 -1.62
CA ASP A 126 14.16 -13.54 -1.24
C ASP A 126 14.45 -13.47 0.26
N TYR A 127 14.29 -12.29 0.86
CA TYR A 127 14.39 -12.12 2.30
C TYR A 127 13.35 -12.98 3.02
N ILE A 128 12.07 -12.89 2.68
CA ILE A 128 11.02 -13.68 3.34
C ILE A 128 11.18 -15.18 3.12
N ALA A 129 11.61 -15.62 1.93
CA ALA A 129 11.87 -17.03 1.66
C ALA A 129 12.90 -17.65 2.64
N ARG A 130 13.88 -16.85 3.10
CA ARG A 130 14.89 -17.25 4.10
C ARG A 130 14.40 -17.11 5.54
N HIS A 131 13.25 -16.50 5.78
CA HIS A 131 12.72 -16.17 7.10
C HIS A 131 11.33 -16.78 7.34
N GLY A 132 11.11 -18.00 6.83
CA GLY A 132 9.91 -18.78 7.11
C GLY A 132 8.76 -18.59 6.11
N GLY A 133 9.01 -17.90 5.00
CA GLY A 133 8.10 -17.84 3.85
C GLY A 133 6.80 -17.08 4.06
N LYS A 134 6.69 -16.32 5.16
CA LYS A 134 5.51 -15.51 5.47
C LYS A 134 5.87 -14.07 5.81
N ASN A 135 5.23 -13.11 5.14
CA ASN A 135 5.27 -11.70 5.49
C ASN A 135 4.73 -11.49 6.90
N THR A 136 5.46 -10.72 7.71
CA THR A 136 5.00 -10.26 9.02
C THR A 136 5.45 -8.82 9.24
N ILE A 137 4.71 -8.07 10.06
CA ILE A 137 5.10 -6.70 10.43
C ILE A 137 6.50 -6.67 11.05
N ALA A 138 6.87 -7.67 11.84
CA ALA A 138 8.20 -7.78 12.42
C ALA A 138 9.29 -7.90 11.35
N LEU A 139 9.11 -8.81 10.39
CA LEU A 139 10.06 -9.01 9.29
C LEU A 139 10.13 -7.79 8.36
N SER A 140 8.99 -7.20 8.01
CA SER A 140 8.89 -5.96 7.23
C SER A 140 9.63 -4.80 7.91
N LYS A 141 9.44 -4.62 9.21
CA LYS A 141 10.14 -3.59 10.00
C LYS A 141 11.64 -3.80 10.04
N THR A 142 12.10 -5.04 10.24
CA THR A 142 13.54 -5.35 10.21
C THR A 142 14.13 -5.04 8.84
N TYR A 143 13.48 -5.49 7.76
CA TYR A 143 13.95 -5.24 6.39
C TYR A 143 13.98 -3.75 6.03
N SER A 144 12.95 -3.00 6.44
CA SER A 144 12.90 -1.54 6.31
C SER A 144 14.12 -0.87 6.93
N ARG A 145 14.47 -1.27 8.16
CA ARG A 145 15.58 -0.68 8.94
C ARG A 145 16.96 -1.09 8.41
N GLU A 146 17.12 -2.36 8.07
CA GLU A 146 18.45 -2.95 7.86
C GLU A 146 18.84 -3.00 6.39
N VAL A 147 17.87 -2.94 5.48
CA VAL A 147 18.10 -3.05 4.03
C VAL A 147 17.64 -1.80 3.30
N VAL A 148 16.35 -1.48 3.36
CA VAL A 148 15.77 -0.41 2.53
C VAL A 148 16.32 0.96 2.92
N ALA A 149 16.18 1.35 4.19
CA ALA A 149 16.65 2.65 4.69
C ALA A 149 18.15 2.89 4.41
N PRO A 150 19.07 1.95 4.73
CA PRO A 150 20.49 2.11 4.42
C PRO A 150 20.78 2.18 2.92
N SER A 151 20.10 1.38 2.10
CA SER A 151 20.30 1.39 0.64
C SER A 151 19.94 2.73 -0.02
N LEU A 152 19.09 3.50 0.64
CA LEU A 152 18.64 4.83 0.22
C LEU A 152 19.24 5.95 1.10
N GLY A 153 20.34 5.68 1.82
CA GLY A 153 21.13 6.68 2.52
C GLY A 153 20.78 6.94 3.99
N ASN A 154 19.74 6.32 4.54
CA ASN A 154 19.45 6.39 5.97
C ASN A 154 20.13 5.24 6.73
N THR A 155 21.41 5.43 7.07
CA THR A 155 22.20 4.46 7.85
C THR A 155 22.10 4.67 9.36
N THR A 156 21.51 5.77 9.81
CA THR A 156 21.40 6.14 11.24
C THR A 156 20.13 5.60 11.89
N GLY A 157 19.16 5.13 11.10
CA GLY A 157 17.85 4.71 11.58
C GLY A 157 16.95 5.90 11.91
N GLU A 158 17.13 7.03 11.20
CA GLU A 158 16.27 8.20 11.32
C GLU A 158 14.81 7.82 11.05
N THR A 159 13.89 8.43 11.79
CA THR A 159 12.46 8.16 11.70
C THR A 159 11.65 9.45 11.60
N TYR A 160 10.50 9.39 10.93
CA TYR A 160 9.50 10.45 10.94
C TYR A 160 8.16 9.93 11.45
N TYR A 161 7.29 10.85 11.90
CA TYR A 161 5.94 10.49 12.34
C TYR A 161 5.04 10.20 11.14
N HIS A 162 4.45 9.02 11.16
CA HIS A 162 3.43 8.58 10.21
C HIS A 162 2.30 8.00 11.05
N LEU A 163 1.34 8.84 11.47
CA LEU A 163 0.35 8.47 12.49
C LEU A 163 -0.83 7.72 11.87
N THR A 164 -0.73 6.39 11.86
CA THR A 164 -1.81 5.45 11.53
C THR A 164 -2.07 4.54 12.74
N VAL A 165 -3.20 3.84 12.75
CA VAL A 165 -3.51 2.88 13.83
C VAL A 165 -2.41 1.83 13.92
N ASP A 166 -2.00 1.26 12.79
CA ASP A 166 -0.94 0.25 12.76
C ASP A 166 0.42 0.80 13.19
N SER A 167 0.81 1.98 12.73
CA SER A 167 2.10 2.54 13.14
C SER A 167 2.12 2.87 14.64
N LEU A 168 1.02 3.32 15.24
CA LEU A 168 0.90 3.55 16.68
C LEU A 168 1.05 2.25 17.47
N LEU A 169 0.40 1.17 17.03
CA LEU A 169 0.43 -0.13 17.69
C LEU A 169 1.80 -0.83 17.58
N TYR A 170 2.42 -0.79 16.39
CA TYR A 170 3.59 -1.63 16.09
C TYR A 170 4.92 -0.86 16.01
N ASN A 171 4.88 0.47 15.87
CA ASN A 171 6.09 1.28 15.74
C ASN A 171 6.01 2.69 16.35
N LYS A 172 5.24 2.87 17.43
CA LYS A 172 5.14 4.15 18.17
C LYS A 172 4.79 5.35 17.27
N GLY A 173 4.04 5.13 16.21
CA GLY A 173 3.60 6.15 15.26
C GLY A 173 4.65 6.54 14.22
N LYS A 174 5.69 5.73 13.99
CA LYS A 174 6.85 6.11 13.17
C LYS A 174 7.13 5.15 12.02
N LEU A 175 7.79 5.66 10.99
CA LEU A 175 8.46 4.90 9.93
C LEU A 175 9.92 5.35 9.82
N TYR A 176 10.78 4.53 9.22
CA TYR A 176 12.15 4.93 8.91
C TYR A 176 12.15 5.84 7.69
N SER A 177 12.87 6.96 7.76
CA SER A 177 13.14 7.78 6.58
C SER A 177 13.81 6.90 5.52
N ASN A 178 13.40 7.02 4.26
CA ASN A 178 13.88 6.19 3.15
C ASN A 178 13.72 4.67 3.36
N GLY A 179 12.88 4.22 4.29
CA GLY A 179 12.69 2.79 4.62
C GLY A 179 11.46 2.15 3.97
N GLY A 180 10.82 2.83 3.01
CA GLY A 180 9.50 2.49 2.48
C GLY A 180 8.41 2.39 3.57
N ASN A 181 7.33 1.66 3.29
CA ASN A 181 6.19 1.50 4.20
C ASN A 181 6.12 0.09 4.80
N ILE A 182 6.40 0.00 6.11
CA ILE A 182 6.36 -1.24 6.90
C ILE A 182 5.00 -1.94 6.84
N PHE A 183 3.92 -1.16 6.72
CA PHE A 183 2.54 -1.63 6.81
C PHE A 183 1.88 -1.81 5.45
N TYR A 184 2.62 -1.67 4.35
CA TYR A 184 2.06 -1.59 3.00
C TYR A 184 1.09 -2.71 2.66
N ALA A 185 1.48 -3.97 2.85
CA ALA A 185 0.59 -5.10 2.55
C ALA A 185 -0.69 -5.08 3.39
N LYS A 186 -0.60 -4.68 4.66
CA LYS A 186 -1.75 -4.57 5.55
C LYS A 186 -2.67 -3.39 5.17
N GLU A 187 -2.09 -2.28 4.74
CA GLU A 187 -2.86 -1.15 4.23
C GLU A 187 -3.60 -1.51 2.93
N VAL A 188 -2.95 -2.26 2.03
CA VAL A 188 -3.59 -2.77 0.81
C VAL A 188 -4.74 -3.71 1.15
N GLU A 189 -4.53 -4.67 2.07
CA GLU A 189 -5.59 -5.58 2.54
C GLU A 189 -6.78 -4.81 3.13
N TRP A 190 -6.52 -3.80 3.97
CA TRP A 190 -7.56 -2.95 4.51
C TRP A 190 -8.29 -2.14 3.41
N ASN A 191 -7.55 -1.64 2.42
CA ASN A 191 -8.15 -0.89 1.33
C ASN A 191 -8.98 -1.79 0.40
N MET A 192 -8.61 -3.06 0.20
CA MET A 192 -9.49 -4.05 -0.46
C MET A 192 -10.81 -4.18 0.29
N PHE A 193 -10.77 -4.34 1.61
CA PHE A 193 -11.97 -4.38 2.43
C PHE A 193 -12.81 -3.08 2.34
N LEU A 194 -12.16 -1.92 2.30
CA LEU A 194 -12.87 -0.65 2.12
C LEU A 194 -13.57 -0.53 0.76
N LEU A 195 -12.93 -1.03 -0.32
CA LEU A 195 -13.55 -1.06 -1.64
C LEU A 195 -14.85 -1.87 -1.60
N ASP A 196 -14.86 -3.04 -0.96
CA ASP A 196 -16.07 -3.87 -0.85
C ASP A 196 -17.13 -3.25 0.08
N LEU A 197 -16.70 -2.66 1.20
CA LEU A 197 -17.62 -2.13 2.21
C LEU A 197 -18.29 -0.82 1.77
N LEU A 198 -17.57 0.04 1.05
CA LEU A 198 -17.97 1.43 0.81
C LEU A 198 -18.32 1.74 -0.65
N ASP A 199 -18.40 0.74 -1.53
CA ASP A 199 -18.83 0.93 -2.92
C ASP A 199 -20.37 0.87 -3.11
N TRP A 200 -21.11 1.37 -2.13
CA TRP A 200 -22.55 1.64 -2.27
C TRP A 200 -22.82 3.01 -2.94
#